data_AF-A0A2S7YIU9-F1
#
_entry.id   AF-A0A2S7YIU9-F1
#
_cell.length_a   1.000
_cell.length_b   1.000
_cell.length_c   1.000
_cell.angle_alpha   90.00
_cell.angle_beta   90.00
_cell.angle_gamma   90.00
#
_symmetry.space_group_name_H-M   'P 1'
#
loop_
_entity.id
_entity.type
_entity.pdbx_description
1 polymer ?
#
loop_
_entity_poly.entity_id
_entity_poly.type
_entity_poly.pdbx_seq_one_letter_code
_entity_poly.pdbx_strand_id
1 'polypeptide(L)'
;MNTDCMVEMSSLQYQQPDNVALAVMKNLQDQHDWTELKFIYTKGSNRALIRGLPTKRLYLHPDDQIVALAQEQVTGERVTKKPVQECVLPVHLSEKWSLADYATVFDSLANTGTREKRIILATLHDDSTVVYYVMQEGMVKPRQN
;
A
#
# COMPACT_ATOMS: atom_id res chain seq x y z
N MET A 1 31.51 -20.80 -27.12
CA MET A 1 30.15 -21.35 -27.04
C MET A 1 29.76 -21.36 -25.58
N ASN A 2 29.20 -20.24 -25.08
CA ASN A 2 28.68 -20.14 -23.71
C ASN A 2 27.17 -20.21 -23.80
N THR A 3 26.60 -21.34 -23.35
CA THR A 3 25.15 -21.59 -23.34
C THR A 3 24.62 -21.52 -21.90
N ASP A 4 25.19 -20.62 -21.07
CA ASP A 4 25.00 -20.61 -19.63
C ASP A 4 24.58 -19.22 -19.08
N CYS A 5 23.75 -18.50 -19.84
CA CYS A 5 23.14 -17.24 -19.40
C CYS A 5 21.63 -17.16 -19.67
N MET A 6 20.98 -18.26 -20.05
CA MET A 6 19.55 -18.28 -20.39
C MET A 6 18.70 -19.18 -19.48
N VAL A 7 19.07 -19.38 -18.22
CA VAL A 7 18.23 -20.12 -17.27
C VAL A 7 18.24 -19.45 -15.89
N GLU A 8 17.76 -18.21 -15.80
CA GLU A 8 17.21 -17.69 -14.53
C GLU A 8 16.26 -16.49 -14.72
N MET A 9 15.52 -16.47 -15.83
CA MET A 9 14.34 -15.60 -16.01
C MET A 9 13.04 -16.43 -15.96
N SER A 10 13.05 -17.49 -15.16
CA SER A 10 11.92 -18.41 -15.02
C SER A 10 10.81 -17.79 -14.15
N SER A 11 9.69 -17.53 -14.84
CA SER A 11 8.33 -17.33 -14.35
C SER A 11 8.00 -16.05 -13.58
N LEU A 12 8.07 -14.89 -14.26
CA LEU A 12 7.02 -13.88 -14.04
C LEU A 12 5.76 -14.41 -14.72
N GLN A 13 4.92 -15.15 -13.99
CA GLN A 13 3.58 -15.41 -14.46
C GLN A 13 2.92 -14.04 -14.70
N TYR A 14 2.57 -13.74 -15.95
CA TYR A 14 1.72 -12.60 -16.29
C TYR A 14 0.33 -12.89 -15.76
N GLN A 15 0.16 -12.74 -14.45
CA GLN A 15 -1.12 -12.82 -13.80
C GLN A 15 -1.86 -11.52 -14.16
N GLN A 16 -3.05 -11.66 -14.74
CA GLN A 16 -3.89 -10.48 -14.97
C GLN A 16 -4.46 -10.01 -13.63
N PRO A 17 -4.46 -8.69 -13.37
CA PRO A 17 -5.11 -8.13 -12.20
C PRO A 17 -6.62 -8.39 -12.30
N ASP A 18 -7.26 -8.62 -11.16
CA ASP A 18 -8.72 -8.74 -11.11
C ASP A 18 -9.41 -7.39 -11.35
N ASN A 19 -10.72 -7.43 -11.61
CA ASN A 19 -11.51 -6.23 -11.89
C ASN A 19 -11.49 -5.23 -10.72
N VAL A 20 -11.41 -5.73 -9.48
CA VAL A 20 -11.34 -4.90 -8.27
C VAL A 20 -10.02 -4.11 -8.27
N ALA A 21 -8.90 -4.78 -8.52
CA ALA A 21 -7.58 -4.15 -8.59
C ALA A 21 -7.49 -3.15 -9.76
N LEU A 22 -8.08 -3.47 -10.92
CA LEU A 22 -8.17 -2.53 -12.04
C LEU A 22 -8.98 -1.28 -11.69
N ALA A 23 -10.17 -1.45 -11.09
CA ALA A 23 -11.02 -0.34 -10.70
C ALA A 23 -10.35 0.56 -9.65
N VAL A 24 -9.74 -0.05 -8.63
CA VAL A 24 -9.00 0.69 -7.60
C VAL A 24 -7.79 1.41 -8.19
N MET A 25 -7.01 0.78 -9.08
CA MET A 25 -5.87 1.43 -9.73
C MET A 25 -6.32 2.63 -10.55
N LYS A 26 -7.42 2.50 -11.30
CA LYS A 26 -7.99 3.61 -12.07
C LYS A 26 -8.47 4.75 -11.17
N ASN A 27 -9.09 4.43 -10.04
CA ASN A 27 -9.51 5.44 -9.05
C ASN A 27 -8.30 6.19 -8.46
N LEU A 28 -7.25 5.45 -8.06
CA LEU A 28 -6.00 6.04 -7.57
C LEU A 28 -5.36 6.99 -8.60
N GLN A 29 -5.34 6.58 -9.87
CA GLN A 29 -4.78 7.38 -10.96
C GLN A 29 -5.63 8.61 -11.28
N ASP A 30 -6.91 8.42 -11.57
CA ASP A 30 -7.76 9.44 -12.19
C ASP A 30 -8.41 10.39 -11.16
N GLN A 31 -8.59 9.95 -9.91
CA GLN A 31 -9.27 10.74 -8.86
C GLN A 31 -8.33 11.21 -7.75
N HIS A 32 -7.19 10.56 -7.57
CA HIS A 32 -6.23 10.87 -6.52
C HIS A 32 -4.85 11.27 -7.05
N ASP A 33 -4.67 11.31 -8.37
CA ASP A 33 -3.45 11.71 -9.06
C ASP A 33 -2.21 10.91 -8.60
N TRP A 34 -2.39 9.64 -8.23
CA TRP A 34 -1.25 8.79 -7.87
C TRP A 34 -0.40 8.49 -9.09
N THR A 35 0.92 8.47 -8.86
CA THR A 35 1.93 8.20 -9.89
C THR A 35 2.68 6.91 -9.58
N GLU A 36 3.52 6.44 -10.50
CA GLU A 36 4.32 5.21 -10.32
C GLU A 36 3.50 3.96 -9.96
N LEU A 37 2.25 3.91 -10.43
CA LEU A 37 1.32 2.82 -10.16
C LEU A 37 1.77 1.53 -10.86
N LYS A 38 1.92 0.46 -10.09
CA LYS A 38 2.26 -0.88 -10.59
C LYS A 38 1.55 -1.96 -9.80
N PHE A 39 1.18 -3.04 -10.47
CA PHE A 39 0.73 -4.26 -9.80
C PHE A 39 1.93 -5.02 -9.25
N ILE A 40 1.82 -5.49 -8.01
CA ILE A 40 2.79 -6.39 -7.39
C ILE A 40 2.05 -7.67 -7.00
N TYR A 41 2.67 -8.80 -7.29
CA TYR A 41 2.17 -10.13 -6.93
C TYR A 41 3.08 -10.70 -5.86
N THR A 42 2.49 -11.12 -4.76
CA THR A 42 3.24 -11.65 -3.63
C THR A 42 3.22 -13.17 -3.65
N LYS A 43 4.31 -13.80 -3.18
CA LYS A 43 4.42 -15.26 -3.18
C LYS A 43 3.31 -15.86 -2.31
N GLY A 44 2.50 -16.74 -2.90
CA GLY A 44 1.40 -17.42 -2.21
C GLY A 44 0.05 -16.68 -2.28
N SER A 45 -0.02 -15.50 -2.89
CA SER A 45 -1.28 -14.80 -3.16
C SER A 45 -1.57 -14.74 -4.65
N ASN A 46 -2.81 -15.09 -5.02
CA ASN A 46 -3.30 -14.89 -6.39
C ASN A 46 -3.86 -13.46 -6.62
N ARG A 47 -3.86 -12.61 -5.58
CA ARG A 47 -4.37 -11.25 -5.65
C ARG A 47 -3.27 -10.25 -5.97
N ALA A 48 -3.57 -9.33 -6.87
CA ALA A 48 -2.72 -8.20 -7.17
C ALA A 48 -2.81 -7.16 -6.05
N LEU A 49 -1.66 -6.75 -5.50
CA LEU A 49 -1.54 -5.51 -4.75
C LEU A 49 -1.15 -4.38 -5.70
N ILE A 50 -1.42 -3.14 -5.31
CA ILE A 50 -1.06 -1.96 -6.08
C ILE A 50 -0.01 -1.19 -5.30
N ARG A 51 1.14 -0.92 -5.91
CA ARG A 51 2.14 0.00 -5.34
C ARG A 51 2.11 1.29 -6.14
N GLY A 52 2.11 2.44 -5.45
CA GLY A 52 2.13 3.74 -6.10
C GLY A 52 2.55 4.86 -5.18
N LEU A 53 2.72 6.05 -5.76
CA LEU A 53 3.17 7.26 -5.08
C LEU A 53 2.01 8.27 -5.01
N PRO A 54 1.48 8.58 -3.82
CA PRO A 54 0.44 9.58 -3.66
C PRO A 54 0.99 11.01 -3.87
N THR A 55 0.11 11.96 -4.22
CA THR A 55 0.49 13.38 -4.37
C THR A 55 0.95 14.04 -3.07
N LYS A 56 0.48 13.53 -1.94
CA LYS A 56 0.83 13.96 -0.59
C LYS A 56 1.04 12.76 0.31
N ARG A 57 1.83 12.92 1.36
CA ARG A 57 2.00 11.86 2.37
C ARG A 57 0.66 11.58 3.06
N LEU A 58 0.16 10.35 2.92
CA LEU A 58 -1.19 9.98 3.37
C LEU A 58 -1.28 9.74 4.87
N TYR A 59 -0.22 9.21 5.48
CA TYR A 59 -0.17 8.95 6.90
C TYR A 59 1.10 9.52 7.51
N LEU A 60 0.91 10.20 8.62
CA LEU A 60 1.98 10.63 9.50
C LEU A 60 1.74 10.06 10.88
N HIS A 61 2.72 9.32 11.41
CA HIS A 61 2.64 8.80 12.76
C HIS A 61 2.40 9.96 13.74
N PRO A 62 1.49 9.83 14.72
CA PRO A 62 1.18 10.91 15.65
C PRO A 62 2.41 11.50 16.36
N ASP A 63 3.41 10.68 16.66
CA ASP A 63 4.64 11.16 17.31
C ASP A 63 5.50 12.00 16.35
N ASP A 64 5.51 11.66 15.06
CA ASP A 64 6.17 12.46 14.02
C ASP A 64 5.42 13.77 13.73
N GLN A 65 4.13 13.86 14.08
CA GLN A 65 3.36 15.10 14.02
C GLN A 65 3.79 16.05 15.13
N ILE A 66 3.99 15.54 16.35
CA ILE A 66 4.48 16.35 17.49
C ILE A 66 5.85 16.93 17.17
N VAL A 67 6.77 16.11 16.63
CA VAL A 67 8.10 16.58 16.22
C VAL A 67 8.00 17.62 15.10
N ALA A 68 7.14 17.41 14.09
CA ALA A 68 6.95 18.38 13.01
C ALA A 68 6.37 19.71 13.52
N LEU A 69 5.40 19.67 14.43
CA LEU A 69 4.82 20.86 15.06
C LEU A 69 5.83 21.60 15.92
N ALA A 70 6.67 20.89 16.68
CA ALA A 70 7.73 21.49 17.47
C ALA A 70 8.78 22.16 16.57
N GLN A 71 9.12 21.56 15.43
CA GLN A 71 10.00 22.16 14.44
C GLN A 71 9.37 23.40 13.80
N GLU A 72 8.10 23.34 13.39
CA GLU A 72 7.36 24.48 12.83
C GLU A 72 7.32 25.68 13.79
N GLN A 73 7.14 25.45 15.09
CA GLN A 73 7.15 26.50 16.09
C GLN A 73 8.52 27.16 16.25
N VAL A 74 9.60 26.43 15.97
CA VAL A 74 10.98 26.91 16.10
C VAL A 74 11.47 27.59 14.82
N THR A 75 11.19 27.02 13.65
CA THR A 75 11.70 27.51 12.35
C THR A 75 10.71 28.36 11.56
N GLY A 76 9.42 28.32 11.90
CA GLY A 76 8.36 29.04 11.18
C GLY A 76 7.98 28.43 9.83
N GLU A 77 8.68 27.39 9.37
CA GLU A 77 8.43 26.71 8.10
C GLU A 77 7.66 25.40 8.31
N ARG A 78 6.59 25.22 7.53
CA ARG A 78 5.83 23.95 7.48
C ARG A 78 6.69 22.83 6.95
N VAL A 79 6.78 21.73 7.70
CA VAL A 79 7.58 20.57 7.29
C VAL A 79 6.86 19.84 6.15
N THR A 80 7.19 20.19 4.90
CA THR A 80 6.71 19.46 3.71
C THR A 80 7.38 18.09 3.65
N LYS A 81 6.66 17.05 4.09
CA LYS A 81 7.17 15.67 4.06
C LYS A 81 7.00 15.09 2.65
N LYS A 82 8.09 14.53 2.12
CA LYS A 82 8.11 13.89 0.80
C LYS A 82 7.07 12.76 0.74
N PRO A 83 6.34 12.60 -0.38
CA PRO A 83 5.53 11.43 -0.62
C PRO A 83 6.36 10.15 -0.52
N VAL A 84 5.75 9.08 -0.02
CA VAL A 84 6.38 7.77 0.13
C VAL A 84 5.54 6.79 -0.69
N GLN A 85 6.18 5.81 -1.33
CA GLN A 85 5.44 4.76 -2.00
C GLN A 85 4.59 4.00 -0.97
N GLU A 86 3.32 3.81 -1.29
CA GLU A 86 2.38 3.07 -0.47
C GLU A 86 1.95 1.80 -1.21
N CYS A 87 1.74 0.73 -0.45
CA CYS A 87 1.10 -0.48 -0.93
C CYS A 87 -0.39 -0.46 -0.60
N VAL A 88 -1.20 -0.71 -1.60
CA VAL A 88 -2.66 -0.73 -1.55
C VAL A 88 -3.13 -2.16 -1.79
N LEU A 89 -3.95 -2.67 -0.87
CA LEU A 89 -4.67 -3.94 -0.99
C LEU A 89 -6.09 -3.63 -1.50
N PRO A 90 -6.41 -3.93 -2.77
CA PRO A 90 -7.77 -3.80 -3.28
C PRO A 90 -8.65 -4.95 -2.77
N VAL A 91 -9.82 -4.63 -2.23
CA VAL A 91 -10.84 -5.61 -1.78
C VAL A 91 -12.23 -5.16 -2.20
N HIS A 92 -13.12 -6.11 -2.50
CA HIS A 92 -14.54 -5.82 -2.63
C HIS A 92 -15.25 -5.89 -1.27
N LEU A 93 -16.24 -5.03 -1.02
CA LEU A 93 -16.93 -4.98 0.29
C LEU A 93 -17.58 -6.32 0.67
N SER A 94 -18.07 -7.08 -0.31
CA SER A 94 -18.73 -8.38 -0.09
C SER A 94 -17.75 -9.53 0.21
N GLU A 95 -16.44 -9.31 0.10
CA GLU A 95 -15.44 -10.33 0.40
C GLU A 95 -15.38 -10.61 1.90
N LYS A 96 -15.22 -11.89 2.25
CA LYS A 96 -15.02 -12.30 3.64
C LYS A 96 -13.52 -12.46 3.90
N TRP A 97 -12.96 -11.57 4.70
CA TRP A 97 -11.56 -11.61 5.12
C TRP A 97 -11.43 -12.04 6.57
N SER A 98 -10.60 -13.04 6.83
CA SER A 98 -10.17 -13.39 8.18
C SER A 98 -8.92 -12.61 8.58
N LEU A 99 -8.62 -12.58 9.88
CA LEU A 99 -7.38 -11.98 10.36
C LEU A 99 -6.13 -12.70 9.81
N ALA A 100 -6.23 -14.01 9.58
CA ALA A 100 -5.14 -14.80 9.01
C ALA A 100 -4.86 -14.43 7.54
N ASP A 101 -5.90 -14.10 6.77
CA ASP A 101 -5.73 -13.64 5.39
C ASP A 101 -4.97 -12.30 5.35
N TYR A 102 -5.35 -11.34 6.21
CA TYR A 102 -4.63 -10.08 6.33
C TYR A 102 -3.18 -10.29 6.79
N ALA A 103 -2.94 -11.15 7.79
CA ALA A 103 -1.60 -11.47 8.26
C ALA A 103 -0.73 -12.03 7.11
N THR A 104 -1.30 -12.92 6.30
CA THR A 104 -0.61 -13.49 5.13
C THR A 104 -0.19 -12.41 4.13
N VAL A 105 -1.03 -11.39 3.90
CA VAL A 105 -0.67 -10.25 3.05
C VAL A 105 0.53 -9.49 3.64
N PHE A 106 0.50 -9.16 4.93
CA PHE A 106 1.63 -8.48 5.60
C PHE A 106 2.92 -9.29 5.57
N ASP A 107 2.85 -10.60 5.85
CA ASP A 107 4.01 -11.51 5.81
C ASP A 107 4.63 -11.54 4.40
N SER A 108 3.78 -11.50 3.38
CA SER A 108 4.22 -11.50 1.99
C SER A 108 4.95 -10.20 1.59
N LEU A 109 4.62 -9.07 2.22
CA LEU A 109 5.27 -7.77 2.04
C LEU A 109 6.54 -7.62 2.88
N ALA A 110 6.61 -8.22 4.07
CA ALA A 110 7.80 -8.15 4.93
C ALA A 110 9.07 -8.69 4.24
N ASN A 111 8.92 -9.58 3.27
CA ASN A 111 10.01 -10.19 2.51
C ASN A 111 10.64 -9.26 1.45
N THR A 112 10.15 -8.03 1.26
CA THR A 112 10.70 -7.06 0.27
C THR A 112 11.76 -6.12 0.85
N GLY A 113 12.36 -6.44 2.00
CA GLY A 113 13.55 -5.76 2.56
C GLY A 113 13.28 -4.45 3.32
N THR A 114 12.06 -3.93 3.26
CA THR A 114 11.55 -2.88 4.17
C THR A 114 10.27 -3.42 4.80
N ARG A 115 10.24 -3.59 6.13
CA ARG A 115 9.03 -4.04 6.82
C ARG A 115 8.01 -2.91 6.75
N GLU A 116 7.20 -2.92 5.71
CA GLU A 116 6.05 -2.05 5.59
C GLU A 116 5.02 -2.47 6.65
N LYS A 117 5.13 -1.87 7.83
CA LYS A 117 4.18 -2.09 8.94
C LYS A 117 2.79 -1.51 8.65
N ARG A 118 2.54 -1.03 7.43
CA ARG A 118 1.28 -0.45 7.02
C ARG A 118 0.96 -0.78 5.57
N ILE A 119 -0.32 -0.96 5.29
CA ILE A 119 -0.90 -1.03 3.95
C ILE A 119 -2.14 -0.15 3.91
N ILE A 120 -2.54 0.26 2.72
CA ILE A 120 -3.81 0.94 2.48
C ILE A 120 -4.81 -0.13 2.01
N LEU A 121 -5.87 -0.37 2.77
CA LEU A 121 -6.99 -1.20 2.32
C LEU A 121 -7.92 -0.34 1.47
N ALA A 122 -8.05 -0.64 0.18
CA ALA A 122 -8.97 0.03 -0.73
C ALA A 122 -10.20 -0.85 -0.94
N THR A 123 -11.30 -0.49 -0.32
CA THR A 123 -12.56 -1.23 -0.39
C THR A 123 -13.44 -0.65 -1.49
N LEU A 124 -13.67 -1.43 -2.54
CA LEU A 124 -14.62 -1.13 -3.61
C LEU A 124 -16.03 -1.59 -3.22
N HIS A 125 -17.00 -0.72 -3.45
CA HIS A 125 -18.42 -0.98 -3.29
C HIS A 125 -19.14 -1.09 -4.65
N ASP A 126 -20.33 -1.70 -4.66
CA ASP A 126 -21.12 -1.93 -5.89
C ASP A 126 -21.58 -0.64 -6.57
N ASP A 127 -21.67 0.47 -5.83
CA ASP A 127 -21.98 1.81 -6.35
C ASP A 127 -20.75 2.54 -6.93
N SER A 128 -19.63 1.83 -7.12
CA SER A 128 -18.34 2.37 -7.57
C SER A 128 -17.64 3.31 -6.58
N THR A 129 -18.09 3.37 -5.33
CA THR A 129 -17.37 4.06 -4.26
C THR A 129 -16.13 3.26 -3.85
N VAL A 130 -14.99 3.94 -3.73
CA VAL A 130 -13.76 3.36 -3.17
C VAL A 130 -13.45 4.04 -1.85
N VAL A 131 -13.31 3.25 -0.78
CA VAL A 131 -12.97 3.73 0.56
C VAL A 131 -11.57 3.25 0.94
N TYR A 132 -10.73 4.17 1.39
CA TYR A 132 -9.34 3.90 1.76
C TYR A 132 -9.16 3.89 3.27
N TYR A 133 -8.72 2.77 3.83
CA TYR A 133 -8.36 2.62 5.24
C TYR A 133 -6.86 2.40 5.39
N VAL A 134 -6.24 3.06 6.36
CA VAL A 134 -4.85 2.74 6.74
C VAL A 134 -4.89 1.56 7.72
N MET A 135 -4.28 0.44 7.34
CA MET A 135 -4.14 -0.74 8.18
C MET A 135 -2.69 -0.92 8.59
N GLN A 136 -2.43 -1.24 9.86
CA GLN A 136 -1.08 -1.36 10.40
C GLN A 136 -0.88 -2.67 11.14
N GLU A 137 0.35 -3.18 11.08
CA GLU A 137 0.78 -4.35 11.83
C GLU A 137 1.16 -3.93 13.25
N GLY A 138 0.34 -4.28 14.24
CA GLY A 138 0.61 -4.11 15.67
C GLY A 138 -0.36 -3.19 16.41
N MET A 139 -0.15 -3.08 17.72
CA MET A 139 -1.00 -2.31 18.62
C MET A 139 -0.52 -0.85 18.69
N VAL A 140 -1.36 0.09 18.25
CA VAL A 140 -1.16 1.53 18.50
C VAL A 140 -1.57 1.80 19.95
N LYS A 141 -0.68 2.38 20.76
CA LYS A 141 -1.00 2.69 22.16
C LYS A 141 -2.21 3.63 22.22
N PRO A 142 -3.29 3.28 22.93
CA PRO A 142 -4.43 4.19 23.10
C PRO A 142 -3.95 5.42 23.86
N ARG A 143 -4.21 6.61 23.31
CA ARG A 143 -3.96 7.86 24.04
C ARG A 143 -5.07 8.02 25.07
N GLN A 144 -4.71 8.07 26.34
CA GLN A 144 -5.56 8.73 27.33
C GLN A 144 -5.46 10.23 27.07
N ASN A 145 -6.58 10.83 26.68
CA ASN A 145 -6.74 12.28 26.62
C ASN A 145 -6.75 12.87 28.03
#